data_AF-A0A6F8YY43-F1
#
_entry.id   AF-A0A6F8YY43-F1
#
_cell.length_a   1.000
_cell.length_b   1.000
_cell.length_c   1.000
_cell.angle_alpha   90.00
_cell.angle_beta   90.00
_cell.angle_gamma   90.00
#
_symmetry.space_group_name_H-M   'P 1'
#
loop_
_entity.id
_entity.type
_entity.pdbx_description
1 polymer ?
#
loop_
_entity_poly.entity_id
_entity_poly.type
_entity_poly.pdbx_seq_one_letter_code
_entity_poly.pdbx_strand_id
1 'polypeptide(L)'
;MGVGSLPLLRPMLATLGELPGGGGWSYEFKWDGVRAVVYVEAGEVRVLTRNDRDVTGSYPELRALPELLPRGPVVLDGEIVTLDGAGAPSFARLQQRMHVREPAPALLRRVPIHLYAFDVLHLGSARRSSGRTASAASCSTASNCATTRCAHPRPGPTTAAPT
;
A
#
# COMPACT_ATOMS: atom_id res chain seq x y z
N MET A 1 -19.62 0.84 14.34
CA MET A 1 -18.47 -0.07 14.40
C MET A 1 -17.23 0.76 14.16
N GLY A 2 -16.45 1.00 15.22
CA GLY A 2 -15.33 1.92 15.22
C GLY A 2 -14.23 1.39 14.30
N VAL A 3 -13.95 2.17 13.26
CA VAL A 3 -12.74 2.01 12.45
C VAL A 3 -11.52 2.17 13.35
N GLY A 4 -10.46 1.43 13.04
CA GLY A 4 -9.23 1.29 13.82
C GLY A 4 -8.69 2.55 14.51
N SER A 5 -7.84 2.37 15.52
CA SER A 5 -7.23 3.45 16.31
C SER A 5 -6.28 4.34 15.50
N LEU A 6 -5.97 3.92 14.27
CA LEU A 6 -5.05 4.59 13.37
C LEU A 6 -5.66 5.87 12.77
N PRO A 7 -4.90 6.97 12.71
CA PRO A 7 -5.35 8.19 12.06
C PRO A 7 -5.54 7.96 10.56
N LEU A 8 -6.40 8.76 9.94
CA LEU A 8 -6.52 8.79 8.48
C LEU A 8 -5.23 9.36 7.87
N LEU A 9 -4.53 8.54 7.10
CA LEU A 9 -3.33 8.90 6.37
C LEU A 9 -3.69 9.20 4.91
N ARG A 10 -3.31 10.39 4.45
CA ARG A 10 -3.52 10.81 3.05
C ARG A 10 -2.31 10.43 2.20
N PRO A 11 -2.51 9.79 1.05
CA PRO A 11 -1.41 9.45 0.14
C PRO A 11 -0.66 10.67 -0.37
N MET A 12 0.66 10.57 -0.50
CA MET A 12 1.47 11.57 -1.19
C MET A 12 1.17 11.59 -2.68
N LEU A 13 1.12 12.78 -3.30
CA LEU A 13 0.87 12.94 -4.73
C LEU A 13 2.18 13.14 -5.50
N ALA A 14 2.31 12.47 -6.64
CA ALA A 14 3.39 12.70 -7.57
C ALA A 14 3.14 13.96 -8.40
N THR A 15 4.23 14.65 -8.75
CA THR A 15 4.22 15.75 -9.71
C THR A 15 4.59 15.21 -11.09
N LEU A 16 3.84 15.58 -12.12
CA LEU A 16 4.16 15.23 -13.50
C LEU A 16 5.44 15.96 -13.94
N GLY A 17 6.38 15.22 -14.52
CA GLY A 17 7.64 15.80 -15.00
C GLY A 17 8.56 14.75 -15.64
N GLU A 18 9.74 15.20 -16.04
CA GLU A 18 10.81 14.35 -16.54
C GLU A 18 11.43 13.51 -15.41
N LEU A 19 12.00 12.37 -15.79
CA LEU A 19 12.67 11.51 -14.83
C LEU A 19 13.93 12.20 -14.31
N PRO A 20 14.02 12.46 -13.00
CA PRO A 20 15.19 13.12 -12.46
C PRO A 20 16.40 12.20 -12.58
N GLY A 21 17.51 12.78 -13.02
CA GLY A 21 18.80 12.10 -13.07
C GLY A 21 19.59 12.25 -11.75
N GLY A 22 20.72 11.56 -11.68
CA GLY A 22 21.64 11.62 -10.53
C GLY A 22 21.34 10.59 -9.44
N GLY A 23 22.26 10.48 -8.47
CA GLY A 23 22.08 9.60 -7.31
C GLY A 23 20.99 10.11 -6.37
N GLY A 24 20.38 9.22 -5.59
CA GLY A 24 19.37 9.56 -4.58
C GLY A 24 17.91 9.33 -4.98
N TRP A 25 17.67 8.88 -6.22
CA TRP A 25 16.34 8.53 -6.71
C TRP A 25 16.13 7.02 -6.72
N SER A 26 14.94 6.59 -6.28
CA SER A 26 14.40 5.27 -6.57
C SER A 26 13.33 5.40 -7.66
N TYR A 27 13.16 4.36 -8.48
CA TYR A 27 12.16 4.34 -9.55
C TYR A 27 11.25 3.13 -9.43
N GLU A 28 9.95 3.35 -9.57
CA GLU A 28 8.92 2.30 -9.47
C GLU A 28 7.95 2.35 -10.66
N PHE A 29 7.31 1.21 -10.95
CA PHE A 29 6.23 1.17 -11.94
C PHE A 29 5.03 2.01 -11.49
N LYS A 30 4.59 2.93 -12.35
CA LYS A 30 3.28 3.53 -12.29
C LYS A 30 2.29 2.49 -12.81
N TRP A 31 1.62 1.83 -11.88
CA TRP A 31 0.55 0.91 -12.19
C TRP A 31 -0.73 1.69 -12.53
N ASP A 32 -1.47 1.24 -13.55
CA ASP A 32 -2.78 1.79 -13.88
C ASP A 32 -3.86 0.94 -13.21
N GLY A 33 -4.35 1.40 -12.06
CA GLY A 33 -5.30 0.68 -11.24
C GLY A 33 -6.19 1.60 -10.39
N VAL A 34 -6.54 1.12 -9.21
CA VAL A 34 -7.20 1.91 -8.18
C VAL A 34 -6.26 2.08 -6.99
N ARG A 35 -5.72 3.30 -6.82
CA ARG A 35 -4.94 3.63 -5.63
C ARG A 35 -5.73 3.44 -4.35
N ALA A 36 -5.14 2.73 -3.40
CA ALA A 36 -5.74 2.35 -2.15
C ALA A 36 -4.78 2.49 -0.96
N VAL A 37 -5.28 3.06 0.13
CA VAL A 37 -4.67 3.00 1.45
C VAL A 37 -5.32 1.85 2.22
N VAL A 38 -4.51 0.86 2.57
CA VAL A 38 -4.96 -0.37 3.22
C VAL A 38 -4.54 -0.37 4.67
N TYR A 39 -5.52 -0.32 5.57
CA TYR A 39 -5.35 -0.40 7.01
C TYR A 39 -5.55 -1.84 7.43
N VAL A 40 -4.59 -2.39 8.16
CA VAL A 40 -4.66 -3.71 8.76
C VAL A 40 -4.44 -3.54 10.26
N GLU A 41 -5.48 -3.75 11.06
CA GLU A 41 -5.41 -3.58 12.51
C GLU A 41 -6.35 -4.56 13.21
N ALA A 42 -5.88 -5.17 14.30
CA ALA A 42 -6.66 -6.11 15.12
C ALA A 42 -7.30 -7.27 14.33
N GLY A 43 -6.64 -7.72 13.24
CA GLY A 43 -7.14 -8.80 12.39
C GLY A 43 -8.14 -8.35 11.32
N GLU A 44 -8.50 -7.06 11.30
CA GLU A 44 -9.45 -6.49 10.35
C GLU A 44 -8.72 -5.70 9.26
N VAL A 45 -9.34 -5.66 8.08
CA VAL A 45 -8.85 -4.90 6.93
C VAL A 45 -9.85 -3.81 6.57
N ARG A 46 -9.35 -2.60 6.36
CA ARG A 46 -10.11 -1.48 5.81
C ARG A 46 -9.37 -0.88 4.63
N VAL A 47 -10.08 -0.65 3.53
CA VAL A 47 -9.50 -0.18 2.27
C VAL A 47 -10.14 1.15 1.91
N LEU A 48 -9.31 2.20 1.82
CA LEU A 48 -9.75 3.54 1.43
C LEU A 48 -9.16 3.92 0.09
N THR A 49 -9.97 4.50 -0.79
CA THR A 49 -9.46 5.14 -2.01
C THR A 49 -8.70 6.44 -1.69
N ARG A 50 -8.01 7.00 -2.69
CA ARG A 50 -7.37 8.33 -2.61
C ARG A 50 -8.28 9.45 -2.07
N ASN A 51 -9.60 9.35 -2.29
CA ASN A 51 -10.57 10.37 -1.87
C ASN A 51 -11.31 9.94 -0.58
N ASP A 52 -10.66 9.16 0.28
CA ASP A 52 -11.16 8.70 1.59
C ASP A 52 -12.44 7.85 1.55
N ARG A 53 -12.85 7.36 0.36
CA ARG A 53 -14.02 6.47 0.22
C ARG A 53 -13.68 5.06 0.63
N ASP A 54 -14.51 4.47 1.49
CA ASP A 54 -14.41 3.07 1.89
C ASP A 54 -14.84 2.14 0.76
N VAL A 55 -13.93 1.25 0.36
CA VAL A 55 -14.11 0.24 -0.68
C VAL A 55 -13.75 -1.16 -0.17
N THR A 56 -13.77 -1.36 1.15
CA THR A 56 -13.41 -2.63 1.78
C THR A 56 -14.24 -3.80 1.26
N GLY A 57 -15.54 -3.59 1.07
CA GLY A 57 -16.44 -4.62 0.51
C GLY A 57 -16.11 -5.01 -0.93
N SER A 58 -15.57 -4.07 -1.73
CA SER A 58 -15.31 -4.27 -3.16
C SER A 58 -14.14 -5.23 -3.41
N TYR A 59 -13.25 -5.39 -2.43
CA TYR A 59 -12.00 -6.13 -2.54
C TYR A 59 -11.84 -7.14 -1.39
N PRO A 60 -12.77 -8.12 -1.27
CA PRO A 60 -12.73 -9.11 -0.21
C PRO A 60 -11.44 -9.95 -0.18
N GLU A 61 -10.73 -10.07 -1.31
CA GLU A 61 -9.46 -10.78 -1.42
C GLU A 61 -8.39 -10.21 -0.48
N LEU A 62 -8.45 -8.91 -0.17
CA LEU A 62 -7.48 -8.25 0.71
C LEU A 62 -7.67 -8.62 2.18
N ARG A 63 -8.75 -9.31 2.56
CA ARG A 63 -8.97 -9.80 3.93
C ARG A 63 -7.96 -10.85 4.38
N ALA A 64 -7.19 -11.42 3.46
CA ALA A 64 -6.10 -12.35 3.79
C ALA A 64 -4.82 -11.63 4.29
N LEU A 65 -4.71 -10.30 4.13
CA LEU A 65 -3.51 -9.54 4.53
C LEU A 65 -3.08 -9.68 6.00
N PRO A 66 -3.99 -9.77 7.01
CA PRO A 66 -3.58 -9.96 8.40
C PRO A 66 -2.76 -11.23 8.64
N GLU A 67 -2.92 -12.26 7.80
CA GLU A 67 -2.17 -13.51 7.88
C GLU A 67 -0.77 -13.40 7.26
N LEU A 68 -0.58 -12.46 6.33
CA LEU A 68 0.65 -12.25 5.56
C LEU A 68 1.57 -11.18 6.17
N LEU A 69 1.02 -10.31 7.03
CA LEU A 69 1.73 -9.17 7.59
C LEU A 69 2.24 -9.42 9.01
N PRO A 70 3.24 -8.66 9.49
CA PRO A 70 3.71 -8.73 10.86
C PRO A 70 2.58 -8.51 11.88
N ARG A 71 2.73 -9.08 13.07
CA ARG A 71 1.80 -8.84 14.18
C ARG A 71 1.89 -7.37 14.60
N GLY A 72 0.79 -6.63 14.45
CA GLY A 72 0.68 -5.20 14.79
C GLY A 72 -0.17 -4.45 13.78
N PRO A 73 -0.52 -3.18 14.05
CA PRO A 73 -1.18 -2.34 13.07
C PRO A 73 -0.24 -2.03 11.89
N VAL A 74 -0.75 -2.08 10.67
CA VAL A 74 -0.02 -1.75 9.43
C VAL A 74 -0.89 -0.86 8.56
N VAL A 75 -0.28 0.14 7.92
CA VAL A 75 -0.92 0.91 6.84
C VAL A 75 -0.04 0.87 5.60
N LEU A 76 -0.60 0.42 4.49
CA LEU A 76 0.07 0.34 3.19
C LEU A 76 -0.52 1.35 2.22
N ASP A 77 0.32 1.98 1.40
CA ASP A 77 -0.08 2.68 0.17
C ASP A 77 0.25 1.78 -1.03
N GLY A 78 -0.73 1.62 -1.91
CA GLY A 78 -0.59 0.70 -3.03
C GLY A 78 -1.61 0.92 -4.12
N GLU A 79 -1.43 0.17 -5.19
CA GLU A 79 -2.35 0.14 -6.33
C GLU A 79 -3.06 -1.21 -6.38
N ILE A 80 -4.38 -1.19 -6.45
CA ILE A 80 -5.18 -2.39 -6.75
C ILE A 80 -5.19 -2.57 -8.26
N VAL A 81 -4.71 -3.72 -8.71
CA VAL A 81 -4.58 -4.06 -10.13
C VAL A 81 -5.26 -5.39 -10.45
N THR A 82 -5.53 -5.63 -11.72
CA THR A 82 -5.97 -6.92 -12.25
C THR A 82 -5.02 -7.31 -13.37
N LEU A 83 -4.73 -8.59 -13.53
CA LEU A 83 -3.90 -9.08 -14.63
C LEU A 83 -4.76 -9.65 -15.77
N ASP A 84 -4.24 -9.60 -16.99
CA ASP A 84 -4.78 -10.30 -18.15
C ASP A 84 -4.27 -11.74 -18.26
N GLY A 85 -4.64 -12.44 -19.34
CA GLY A 85 -4.23 -13.83 -19.56
C GLY A 85 -2.73 -14.03 -19.79
N ALA A 86 -1.98 -12.97 -20.11
CA ALA A 86 -0.53 -12.98 -20.24
C ALA A 86 0.18 -12.55 -18.94
N GLY A 87 -0.58 -12.19 -17.90
CA GLY A 87 -0.04 -11.70 -16.62
C GLY A 87 0.28 -10.21 -16.61
N ALA A 88 -0.12 -9.44 -17.63
CA ALA A 88 0.09 -8.00 -17.68
C ALA A 88 -1.05 -7.24 -16.97
N PRO A 89 -0.78 -6.10 -16.31
CA PRO A 89 -1.83 -5.26 -15.72
C PRO A 89 -2.86 -4.82 -16.76
N SER A 90 -4.14 -4.94 -16.41
CA SER A 90 -5.26 -4.62 -17.30
C SER A 90 -6.31 -3.79 -16.57
N PHE A 91 -6.21 -2.47 -16.73
CA PHE A 91 -7.20 -1.53 -16.23
C PHE A 91 -8.60 -1.79 -16.81
N ALA A 92 -8.67 -2.19 -18.08
CA ALA A 92 -9.92 -2.55 -18.74
C ALA A 92 -10.68 -3.67 -18.03
N ARG A 93 -9.96 -4.68 -17.52
CA ARG A 93 -10.56 -5.76 -16.72
C ARG A 93 -10.97 -5.27 -15.34
N LEU A 94 -10.14 -4.44 -14.70
CA LEU A 94 -10.41 -3.88 -13.38
C LEU A 94 -11.69 -3.03 -13.33
N GLN A 95 -12.05 -2.35 -14.42
CA GLN A 95 -13.29 -1.56 -14.51
C GLN A 95 -14.55 -2.36 -14.13
N GLN A 96 -14.56 -3.68 -14.35
CA GLN A 96 -15.68 -4.55 -13.93
C GLN A 96 -15.87 -4.63 -12.40
N ARG A 97 -14.86 -4.22 -11.61
CA ARG A 97 -14.85 -4.26 -10.14
C ARG A 97 -15.06 -2.88 -9.51
N MET A 98 -14.69 -1.78 -10.18
CA MET A 98 -14.55 -0.45 -9.56
C MET A 98 -15.84 0.12 -8.93
N HIS A 99 -17.02 -0.31 -9.38
CA HIS A 99 -18.31 0.16 -8.88
C HIS A 99 -19.13 -0.94 -8.18
N VAL A 100 -18.53 -2.11 -7.96
CA VAL A 100 -19.19 -3.23 -7.30
C VAL A 100 -18.82 -3.24 -5.83
N ARG A 101 -19.77 -2.92 -4.95
CA ARG A 101 -19.53 -2.87 -3.50
C ARG A 101 -19.34 -4.24 -2.87
N GLU A 102 -20.04 -5.26 -3.37
CA GLU A 102 -19.99 -6.62 -2.86
C GLU A 102 -20.00 -7.58 -4.06
N PRO A 103 -18.82 -7.94 -4.59
CA PRO A 103 -18.73 -8.77 -5.78
C PRO A 103 -19.16 -10.21 -5.48
N ALA A 104 -20.04 -10.75 -6.33
CA ALA A 104 -20.44 -12.16 -6.26
C ALA A 104 -19.23 -13.09 -6.51
N PRO A 105 -19.21 -14.33 -5.96
CA PRO A 105 -18.08 -15.25 -6.13
C PRO A 105 -17.67 -15.52 -7.59
N ALA A 106 -18.61 -15.48 -8.53
CA ALA A 106 -18.32 -15.63 -9.96
C ALA A 106 -17.45 -14.47 -10.51
N LEU A 107 -17.71 -13.24 -10.06
CA LEU A 107 -16.93 -12.07 -10.47
C LEU A 107 -15.53 -12.11 -9.85
N LEU A 108 -15.41 -12.52 -8.58
CA LEU A 108 -14.13 -12.71 -7.90
C LEU A 108 -13.19 -13.65 -8.68
N ARG A 109 -13.71 -14.81 -9.12
CA ARG A 109 -12.94 -15.78 -9.91
C ARG A 109 -12.57 -15.26 -11.30
N ARG A 110 -13.47 -14.50 -11.93
CA ARG A 110 -13.26 -14.01 -13.30
C ARG A 110 -12.28 -12.83 -13.37
N VAL A 111 -12.29 -11.98 -12.34
CA VAL A 111 -11.51 -10.75 -12.26
C VAL A 111 -10.82 -10.70 -10.89
N PRO A 112 -9.81 -11.56 -10.66
CA PRO A 112 -9.04 -11.53 -9.43
C PRO A 112 -8.18 -10.27 -9.37
N ILE A 113 -8.03 -9.72 -8.17
CA ILE A 113 -7.23 -8.51 -7.96
C ILE A 113 -5.93 -8.83 -7.22
N HIS A 114 -4.97 -7.92 -7.35
CA HIS A 114 -3.73 -7.91 -6.59
C HIS A 114 -3.52 -6.52 -6.00
N LEU A 115 -2.91 -6.46 -4.82
CA LEU A 115 -2.42 -5.20 -4.24
C LEU A 115 -0.92 -5.10 -4.51
N TYR A 116 -0.51 -4.10 -5.28
CA TYR A 116 0.90 -3.75 -5.45
C TYR A 116 1.21 -2.60 -4.50
N ALA A 117 1.71 -2.93 -3.31
CA ALA A 117 2.13 -1.96 -2.32
C ALA A 117 3.48 -1.33 -2.71
N PHE A 118 3.57 -0.02 -2.60
CA PHE A 118 4.79 0.74 -2.87
C PHE A 118 5.24 1.60 -1.68
N ASP A 119 4.41 1.77 -0.65
CA ASP A 119 4.80 2.44 0.58
C ASP A 119 4.20 1.76 1.83
N VAL A 120 4.91 1.89 2.95
CA VAL A 120 4.47 1.47 4.29
C VAL A 120 4.34 2.73 5.14
N LEU A 121 3.11 3.23 5.25
CA LEU A 121 2.81 4.48 5.95
C LEU A 121 2.81 4.30 7.48
N HIS A 122 2.56 3.08 7.95
CA HIS A 122 2.60 2.75 9.37
C HIS A 122 3.02 1.30 9.58
N LEU A 123 3.93 1.07 10.52
CA LEU A 123 4.32 -0.26 10.99
C LEU A 123 4.40 -0.22 12.52
N GLY A 124 3.36 -0.73 13.18
CA GLY A 124 3.31 -0.86 14.63
C GLY A 124 3.86 -2.20 15.09
N SER A 125 4.47 -2.21 16.28
CA SER A 125 4.80 -3.45 16.97
C SER A 125 3.55 -4.03 17.64
N ALA A 126 3.36 -5.35 17.59
CA ALA A 126 2.41 -6.02 18.45
C ALA A 126 2.63 -5.60 19.92
N ARG A 127 1.57 -5.09 20.58
CA ARG A 127 1.61 -4.86 22.01
C ARG A 127 1.85 -6.20 22.70
N ARG A 128 3.05 -6.41 23.23
CA ARG A 128 3.28 -7.48 24.20
C ARG A 128 2.55 -7.08 25.48
N SER A 129 1.59 -7.88 25.92
CA SER A 129 0.99 -7.75 27.24
C SER A 129 2.00 -8.18 28.31
N SER A 130 3.00 -7.34 28.58
CA SER A 130 3.77 -7.41 29.81
C SER A 130 4.36 -6.04 30.14
N GLY A 131 4.07 -5.56 31.34
CA GLY A 131 4.65 -4.31 31.85
C GLY A 131 6.17 -4.39 31.81
N ARG A 132 6.77 -3.54 30.97
CA ARG A 132 8.07 -2.86 31.08
C ARG A 132 8.39 -2.20 29.74
N THR A 133 8.78 -0.94 29.79
CA THR A 133 9.17 -0.10 28.66
C THR A 133 10.36 -0.71 27.91
N ALA A 134 10.28 -0.77 26.57
CA ALA A 134 11.44 -1.02 25.73
C ALA A 134 11.32 -0.26 24.40
N SER A 135 12.41 0.46 24.12
CA SER A 135 12.67 1.37 23.00
C SER A 135 12.43 0.78 21.62
N ALA A 136 11.97 1.64 20.70
CA ALA A 136 11.87 1.35 19.28
C ALA A 136 13.26 1.10 18.67
N ALA A 137 13.37 0.06 17.84
CA ALA A 137 14.50 -0.19 16.97
C ALA A 137 13.99 -0.34 15.53
N SER A 138 14.54 0.48 14.64
CA SER A 138 14.31 0.52 13.20
C SER A 138 14.71 -0.79 12.51
N CYS A 139 13.98 -1.21 11.48
CA CYS A 139 14.44 -2.23 10.55
C CYS A 139 14.26 -1.75 9.10
N SER A 140 15.39 -1.75 8.39
CA SER A 140 15.63 -1.19 7.07
C SER A 140 15.52 -2.24 5.96
N THR A 141 14.92 -1.83 4.84
CA THR A 141 15.22 -2.23 3.44
C THR A 141 14.84 -3.64 2.97
N ALA A 142 14.04 -3.70 1.90
CA ALA A 142 14.29 -4.58 0.75
C ALA A 142 13.64 -4.02 -0.52
N SER A 143 14.49 -3.56 -1.44
CA SER A 143 14.20 -3.08 -2.78
C SER A 143 14.19 -4.26 -3.75
N ASN A 144 13.22 -4.32 -4.67
CA ASN A 144 13.41 -4.58 -6.11
C ASN A 144 12.08 -4.86 -6.83
N CYS A 145 11.68 -3.98 -7.76
CA CYS A 145 11.05 -4.40 -9.01
C CYS A 145 11.09 -3.25 -10.04
N ALA A 146 11.59 -3.52 -11.24
CA ALA A 146 12.13 -2.52 -12.14
C ALA A 146 11.22 -2.17 -13.33
N THR A 147 10.87 -0.88 -13.44
CA THR A 147 10.77 0.01 -14.65
C THR A 147 9.47 0.87 -14.67
N THR A 148 9.35 1.88 -15.53
CA THR A 148 8.32 2.96 -15.66
C THR A 148 7.68 3.65 -14.43
N ARG A 149 8.06 4.85 -14.00
CA ARG A 149 9.18 5.27 -13.14
C ARG A 149 8.69 6.45 -12.28
N CYS A 150 8.18 6.21 -11.06
CA CYS A 150 7.88 7.25 -10.07
C CYS A 150 9.13 7.54 -9.24
N ALA A 151 9.49 8.81 -9.07
CA ALA A 151 10.73 9.22 -8.41
C ALA A 151 10.43 9.73 -6.97
N HIS A 152 10.95 9.02 -5.97
CA HIS A 152 10.86 9.43 -4.56
C HIS A 152 12.23 9.98 -4.10
N PRO A 153 12.31 11.21 -3.52
CA PRO A 153 13.56 11.73 -2.99
C PRO A 153 13.96 10.94 -1.73
N ARG A 154 15.17 10.36 -1.72
CA ARG A 154 15.73 9.79 -0.49
C ARG A 154 16.24 10.90 0.43
N PRO A 155 16.11 10.78 1.77
CA PRO A 155 16.79 11.67 2.68
C PRO A 155 18.31 11.55 2.46
N GLY A 156 18.96 12.68 2.16
CA GLY A 156 20.41 12.76 1.97
C GLY A 156 21.17 12.55 3.28
N PRO A 157 22.48 12.23 3.21
CA PRO A 157 23.30 12.09 4.40
C PRO A 157 23.42 13.43 5.13
N THR A 158 23.00 13.46 6.40
CA THR A 158 23.18 14.59 7.31
C THR A 158 24.67 14.89 7.44
N THR A 159 25.14 15.93 6.75
CA THR A 159 26.48 16.47 6.95
C THR A 159 26.43 17.36 8.18
N ALA A 160 27.03 16.89 9.27
CA ALA A 160 27.26 17.72 10.45
C ALA A 160 28.19 18.89 10.08
N ALA A 161 27.78 20.11 10.40
CA ALA A 161 28.59 21.31 10.22
C ALA A 161 29.77 21.32 11.21
N PRO A 162 31.00 21.71 10.79
CA PRO A 162 32.10 21.93 11.71
C PRO A 162 31.95 23.26 12.46
N THR A 163 32.46 23.25 13.70
CA THR A 163 32.44 24.33 14.69
C THR A 163 33.45 25.42 14.37
#